data_AF-A0A914NKT8-F1
#
_entry.id   AF-A0A914NKT8-F1
#
_cell.length_a   1.000
_cell.length_b   1.000
_cell.length_c   1.000
_cell.angle_alpha   90.00
_cell.angle_beta   90.00
_cell.angle_gamma   90.00
#
_symmetry.space_group_name_H-M   'P 1'
#
loop_
_entity.id
_entity.type
_entity.pdbx_description
1 polymer ?
#
loop_
_entity_poly.entity_id
_entity_poly.type
_entity_poly.pdbx_seq_one_letter_code
_entity_poly.pdbx_strand_id
1 'polypeptide(L)'
;MGKDVILNFNCCILDVVTVTIGDGTLFGPNVQIYPADHPRDKETRLEGWEFGRPIKIGKNVWIGGGAMILPGVTIGDDAII
;
A
#
# COMPACT_ATOMS: atom_id res chain seq x y z
N MET A 1 9.29 -7.47 1.91
CA MET A 1 8.16 -8.39 1.64
C MET A 1 8.44 -9.72 2.31
N GLY A 2 7.39 -10.43 2.71
CA GLY A 2 7.46 -11.81 3.19
C GLY A 2 7.72 -12.84 2.08
N LYS A 3 7.65 -14.12 2.43
CA LYS A 3 7.77 -15.27 1.52
C LYS A 3 6.47 -15.48 0.73
N ASP A 4 6.59 -16.06 -0.46
CA ASP A 4 5.45 -16.49 -1.29
C ASP A 4 4.40 -15.39 -1.58
N VAL A 5 4.85 -14.14 -1.65
CA VAL A 5 4.02 -13.00 -2.04
C VAL A 5 3.94 -12.90 -3.56
N ILE A 6 2.72 -12.74 -4.08
CA ILE A 6 2.50 -12.60 -5.53
C ILE A 6 1.86 -11.26 -5.83
N LEU A 7 2.48 -10.50 -6.73
CA LEU A 7 1.88 -9.33 -7.37
C LEU A 7 1.54 -9.68 -8.81
N ASN A 8 0.26 -9.55 -9.15
CA ASN A 8 -0.17 -9.72 -10.53
C ASN A 8 0.12 -8.45 -11.35
N PHE A 9 -0.22 -8.46 -12.64
CA PHE A 9 0.14 -7.40 -13.59
C PHE A 9 -0.23 -6.00 -13.09
N ASN A 10 0.65 -5.04 -13.35
CA ASN A 10 0.44 -3.61 -13.15
C ASN A 10 0.12 -3.17 -11.71
N CYS A 11 0.59 -3.93 -10.71
CA CYS A 11 0.58 -3.42 -9.35
C CYS A 11 1.55 -2.23 -9.22
N CYS A 12 1.17 -1.24 -8.42
CA CYS A 12 1.97 -0.05 -8.14
C CYS A 12 2.13 0.13 -6.63
N ILE A 13 3.36 0.35 -6.17
CA ILE A 13 3.68 0.68 -4.77
C ILE A 13 4.48 1.98 -4.78
N LEU A 14 3.95 3.03 -4.16
CA LEU A 14 4.64 4.33 -4.04
C LEU A 14 5.35 4.43 -2.69
N ASP A 15 6.45 3.71 -2.53
CA ASP A 15 7.11 3.39 -1.25
C ASP A 15 7.98 4.51 -0.63
N VAL A 16 7.46 5.74 -0.58
CA VAL A 16 8.14 6.88 0.08
C VAL A 16 8.40 6.64 1.57
N VAL A 17 7.63 5.75 2.21
CA VAL A 17 7.86 5.20 3.54
C VAL A 17 7.54 3.70 3.54
N THR A 18 7.90 3.01 4.63
CA THR A 18 7.82 1.55 4.72
C THR A 18 6.43 0.98 4.41
N VAL A 19 6.40 0.01 3.50
CA VAL A 19 5.27 -0.89 3.26
C VAL A 19 5.69 -2.30 3.68
N THR A 20 5.00 -2.86 4.66
CA THR A 20 5.23 -4.24 5.13
C THR A 20 4.15 -5.15 4.54
N ILE A 21 4.55 -6.28 3.96
CA ILE A 21 3.66 -7.29 3.39
C ILE A 21 4.04 -8.64 4.00
N GLY A 22 3.09 -9.32 4.65
CA GLY A 22 3.28 -10.61 5.27
C GLY A 22 3.28 -11.77 4.27
N ASP A 23 3.78 -12.92 4.74
CA ASP A 23 3.94 -14.15 3.95
C ASP A 23 2.62 -14.61 3.30
N GLY A 24 2.69 -15.19 2.10
CA GLY A 24 1.55 -15.78 1.40
C GLY A 24 0.50 -14.77 0.89
N THR A 25 0.77 -13.47 0.95
CA THR A 25 -0.17 -12.44 0.48
C THR A 25 -0.24 -12.40 -1.04
N LEU A 26 -1.45 -12.34 -1.58
CA LEU A 26 -1.74 -12.34 -3.02
C LEU A 26 -2.42 -11.04 -3.45
N PHE A 27 -1.87 -10.38 -4.45
CA PHE A 27 -2.44 -9.17 -5.05
C PHE A 27 -2.96 -9.47 -6.46
N GLY A 28 -4.23 -9.13 -6.71
CA GLY A 28 -4.82 -9.12 -8.04
C GLY A 28 -4.16 -8.08 -8.97
N PRO A 29 -4.53 -8.05 -10.26
CA PRO A 29 -3.94 -7.09 -11.20
C PRO A 29 -4.37 -5.66 -10.87
N ASN A 30 -3.50 -4.69 -11.17
CA ASN A 30 -3.74 -3.26 -10.98
C ASN A 30 -3.98 -2.81 -9.53
N VAL A 31 -3.49 -3.56 -8.53
CA VAL A 31 -3.55 -3.10 -7.12
C VAL A 31 -2.58 -1.95 -6.90
N GLN A 32 -3.02 -0.93 -6.17
CA GLN A 32 -2.23 0.27 -5.91
C GLN A 32 -2.07 0.52 -4.40
N ILE A 33 -0.82 0.67 -3.95
CA ILE A 33 -0.47 0.85 -2.54
C ILE A 33 0.22 2.19 -2.37
N TYR A 34 -0.42 3.09 -1.63
CA TYR A 34 -0.02 4.49 -1.54
C TYR A 34 0.27 4.90 -0.11
N PRO A 35 1.50 4.70 0.39
CA PRO A 35 1.89 5.29 1.66
C PRO A 35 2.18 6.80 1.54
N ALA A 36 2.40 7.33 0.34
CA ALA A 36 2.64 8.75 0.06
C ALA A 36 1.38 9.61 0.22
N ASP A 37 1.54 10.83 0.73
CA ASP A 37 0.48 11.81 0.91
C ASP A 37 1.01 13.26 0.87
N HIS A 38 0.11 14.24 0.73
CA HIS A 38 0.47 15.66 0.64
C HIS A 38 -0.19 16.52 1.74
N PRO A 39 0.44 17.64 2.15
CA PRO A 39 -0.20 18.65 2.98
C PRO A 39 -1.54 19.12 2.38
N ARG A 40 -2.54 19.35 3.26
CA ARG A 40 -3.89 19.77 2.85
C ARG A 40 -3.96 21.29 2.70
N ASP A 41 -3.22 22.01 3.51
CA ASP A 41 -3.02 23.44 3.32
C ASP A 41 -2.32 23.71 1.98
N LYS A 42 -2.60 24.88 1.40
CA LYS A 42 -2.18 25.20 0.03
C LYS A 42 -0.72 25.62 0.02
N GLU A 43 -0.31 26.42 0.99
CA GLU A 43 1.01 27.04 1.07
C GLU A 43 2.10 25.96 1.13
N THR A 44 2.01 25.03 2.08
CA THR A 44 3.00 23.96 2.25
C THR A 44 2.99 22.98 1.07
N ARG A 45 1.82 22.71 0.47
CA ARG A 45 1.76 21.86 -0.74
C ARG A 45 2.41 22.51 -1.96
N LEU A 46 2.28 23.84 -2.13
CA LEU A 46 2.90 24.57 -3.25
C LEU A 46 4.42 24.68 -3.11
N GLU A 47 4.95 24.58 -1.90
CA GLU A 47 6.40 24.46 -1.67
C GLU A 47 6.96 23.08 -2.10
N GLY A 48 6.08 22.13 -2.46
CA GLY A 48 6.47 20.79 -2.92
C GLY A 48 6.70 19.79 -1.79
N TRP A 49 6.32 20.11 -0.55
CA TRP A 49 6.43 19.16 0.57
C TRP A 49 5.47 17.98 0.40
N GLU A 50 5.95 16.81 0.81
CA GLU A 50 5.20 15.56 0.90
C GLU A 50 5.50 14.85 2.23
N PHE A 51 4.67 13.91 2.61
CA PHE A 51 4.92 13.03 3.75
C PHE A 51 4.40 11.62 3.47
N GLY A 52 4.81 10.65 4.28
CA GLY A 52 4.33 9.28 4.18
C GLY A 52 3.69 8.78 5.46
N ARG A 53 2.75 7.85 5.33
CA ARG A 53 2.20 7.05 6.43
C ARG A 53 2.42 5.56 6.14
N PRO A 54 3.20 4.83 6.96
CA PRO A 54 3.50 3.42 6.70
C PRO A 54 2.26 2.56 6.54
N ILE A 55 2.32 1.58 5.64
CA ILE A 55 1.25 0.60 5.43
C ILE A 55 1.72 -0.76 5.91
N LYS A 56 0.83 -1.51 6.58
CA LYS A 56 1.10 -2.87 7.03
C LYS A 56 0.03 -3.82 6.52
N ILE A 57 0.43 -4.80 5.73
CA ILE A 57 -0.43 -5.88 5.22
C ILE A 57 0.03 -7.17 5.90
N GLY A 58 -0.89 -7.87 6.54
CA GLY A 58 -0.67 -9.13 7.26
C GLY A 58 -0.27 -10.30 6.36
N LYS A 59 -0.25 -11.50 6.92
CA LYS A 59 -0.03 -12.76 6.16
C LYS A 59 -1.33 -13.26 5.53
N ASN A 60 -1.20 -14.06 4.46
CA ASN A 60 -2.31 -14.73 3.78
C ASN A 60 -3.45 -13.79 3.31
N VAL A 61 -3.16 -12.51 3.09
CA VAL A 61 -4.19 -11.56 2.64
C VAL A 61 -4.43 -11.78 1.15
N TRP A 62 -5.69 -11.75 0.73
CA TRP A 62 -6.04 -11.63 -0.69
C TRP A 62 -6.59 -10.25 -0.99
N ILE A 63 -5.92 -9.52 -1.89
CA ILE A 63 -6.36 -8.20 -2.34
C ILE A 63 -6.85 -8.30 -3.77
N GLY A 64 -8.14 -8.03 -3.97
CA GLY A 64 -8.80 -8.07 -5.27
C GLY A 64 -8.19 -7.11 -6.30
N GLY A 65 -8.37 -7.41 -7.58
CA GLY A 65 -7.83 -6.59 -8.67
C GLY A 65 -8.38 -5.15 -8.66
N GLY A 66 -7.52 -4.17 -8.89
CA GLY A 66 -7.86 -2.76 -8.92
C GLY A 66 -8.02 -2.09 -7.55
N ALA A 67 -7.85 -2.83 -6.44
CA ALA A 67 -7.96 -2.26 -5.10
C ALA A 67 -6.88 -1.19 -4.83
N MET A 68 -7.21 -0.25 -3.95
CA MET A 68 -6.34 0.87 -3.58
C MET A 68 -6.18 0.92 -2.05
N ILE A 69 -4.95 0.79 -1.57
CA ILE A 69 -4.62 0.83 -0.14
C ILE A 69 -4.01 2.19 0.18
N LEU A 70 -4.73 2.96 0.99
CA LEU A 70 -4.43 4.37 1.30
C LEU A 70 -3.37 4.52 2.42
N PRO A 71 -2.80 5.73 2.59
CA PRO A 71 -1.74 5.98 3.57
C PRO A 71 -2.13 5.59 4.99
N GLY A 72 -1.26 4.85 5.70
CA GLY A 72 -1.46 4.51 7.10
C GLY A 72 -2.35 3.29 7.36
N VAL A 73 -2.88 2.63 6.32
CA VAL A 73 -3.75 1.46 6.47
C VAL A 73 -2.98 0.27 7.06
N THR A 74 -3.61 -0.42 8.00
CA THR A 74 -3.19 -1.74 8.47
C THR A 74 -4.26 -2.77 8.11
N ILE A 75 -3.86 -3.82 7.40
CA ILE A 75 -4.69 -4.97 7.04
C ILE A 75 -4.23 -6.16 7.89
N GLY A 76 -5.17 -6.76 8.61
CA GLY A 76 -4.91 -7.92 9.45
C GLY A 76 -4.61 -9.18 8.64
N ASP A 77 -4.06 -10.18 9.33
CA ASP A 77 -3.84 -11.52 8.76
C ASP A 77 -5.15 -12.13 8.25
N ASP A 78 -5.07 -12.93 7.19
CA ASP A 78 -6.16 -13.72 6.59
C ASP A 78 -7.35 -12.90 6.03
N ALA A 79 -7.19 -11.58 5.91
CA ALA A 79 -8.22 -10.70 5.36
C ALA A 79 -8.42 -10.87 3.84
N ILE A 80 -9.63 -10.57 3.37
CA ILE A 80 -9.97 -10.44 1.94
C ILE A 80 -10.46 -9.01 1.69
N ILE A 81 -9.90 -8.37 0.67
CA ILE A 81 -10.15 -6.97 0.29
C ILE A 81 -10.77 -6.90 -1.09
#